data_AF-A0A1G7Q0Y9-F1
#
_entry.id   AF-A0A1G7Q0Y9-F1
#
_cell.length_a   1.000
_cell.length_b   1.000
_cell.length_c   1.000
_cell.angle_alpha   90.00
_cell.angle_beta   90.00
_cell.angle_gamma   90.00
#
_symmetry.space_group_name_H-M   'P 1'
#
loop_
_entity.id
_entity.type
_entity.pdbx_description
1 polymer ?
#
loop_
_entity_poly.entity_id
_entity_poly.type
_entity_poly.pdbx_seq_one_letter_code
_entity_poly.pdbx_strand_id
1 'polypeptide(L)'
;MTTREVLAAVRGKLPPASPPRGAAVVLAALLALGGAALTAPAAGAAAATPARAAAGCAVLSPGASAAAQAAVRAACEQIGVWYTWGGGHGAQPGATYGQVDPSDPASAHDPERRGFDCSGLVRYAYARALGGDPLNGNSYHQFHSPRVTQRFTAGQGTAPLLPGDLLAWGSGGSIHHIALYLGAGKMVEARQSGTHVMVSDVRLGGDYAGAVRIGTGSAPSGTFSTWGTGVWTHTEPSTTSARVHRFDGPTLVRVECQKHAQTVTAEGYTNDAWSYLPEYRAWITNIYLKGPAWLDGVPTCR
;
A
#
# COMPACT_ATOMS: atom_id res chain seq x y z
N MET A 1 -17.22 6.56 -54.69
CA MET A 1 -16.53 5.25 -54.69
C MET A 1 -16.07 4.98 -53.26
N THR A 2 -16.90 4.40 -52.38
CA THR A 2 -17.21 2.97 -52.16
C THR A 2 -16.04 2.10 -51.69
N THR A 3 -16.02 1.88 -50.38
CA THR A 3 -15.85 0.61 -49.66
C THR A 3 -15.14 -0.56 -50.38
N ARG A 4 -13.84 -0.75 -50.13
CA ARG A 4 -13.14 -2.03 -49.89
C ARG A 4 -11.62 -1.84 -49.81
N GLU A 5 -10.97 -2.65 -48.98
CA GLU A 5 -9.51 -2.85 -48.80
C GLU A 5 -8.83 -1.73 -47.97
N VAL A 6 -8.23 -2.00 -46.81
CA VAL A 6 -7.02 -2.81 -46.61
C VAL A 6 -7.06 -3.56 -45.27
N LEU A 7 -6.93 -4.89 -45.33
CA LEU A 7 -6.71 -5.78 -44.20
C LEU A 7 -5.52 -6.71 -44.57
N ALA A 8 -4.30 -6.40 -44.12
CA ALA A 8 -3.19 -7.37 -43.95
C ALA A 8 -1.89 -6.69 -43.48
N ALA A 9 -1.28 -7.27 -42.42
CA ALA A 9 0.13 -7.32 -41.98
C ALA A 9 0.16 -7.20 -40.44
N VAL A 10 0.69 -8.11 -39.61
CA VAL A 10 1.87 -8.98 -39.69
C VAL A 10 1.65 -10.19 -38.77
N ARG A 11 1.92 -11.42 -39.25
CA ARG A 11 2.10 -12.63 -38.42
C ARG A 11 3.57 -13.04 -38.44
N GLY A 12 4.20 -13.15 -37.27
CA GLY A 12 5.55 -13.69 -37.06
C GLY A 12 5.53 -15.17 -36.66
N LYS A 13 6.57 -15.90 -37.13
CA LYS A 13 6.80 -17.35 -37.17
C LYS A 13 6.98 -18.04 -35.80
N LEU A 14 6.51 -19.30 -35.69
CA LEU A 14 7.01 -20.34 -34.78
C LEU A 14 7.69 -21.47 -35.59
N PRO A 15 8.73 -22.16 -35.08
CA PRO A 15 9.36 -23.31 -35.76
C PRO A 15 8.61 -24.64 -35.52
N PRO A 16 8.81 -25.66 -36.38
CA PRO A 16 8.01 -26.90 -36.36
C PRO A 16 8.54 -27.99 -35.41
N ALA A 17 7.61 -28.76 -34.85
CA ALA A 17 7.85 -29.98 -34.08
C ALA A 17 8.02 -31.21 -35.00
N SER A 18 8.92 -32.12 -34.63
CA SER A 18 9.12 -33.43 -35.27
C SER A 18 8.33 -34.54 -34.55
N PRO A 19 7.89 -35.62 -35.24
CA PRO A 19 7.16 -36.72 -34.61
C PRO A 19 8.08 -37.92 -34.29
N PRO A 20 7.76 -38.77 -33.30
CA PRO A 20 8.33 -40.10 -33.24
C PRO A 20 7.40 -41.17 -33.82
N ARG A 21 8.03 -42.09 -34.56
CA ARG A 21 7.48 -43.34 -35.11
C ARG A 21 7.68 -44.49 -34.12
N GLY A 22 6.76 -45.45 -34.16
CA GLY A 22 7.10 -46.88 -34.22
C GLY A 22 7.22 -47.63 -32.88
N ALA A 23 6.33 -48.60 -32.71
CA ALA A 23 6.30 -49.57 -31.63
C ALA A 23 7.44 -50.62 -31.71
N ALA A 24 7.87 -51.13 -30.56
CA ALA A 24 8.36 -52.50 -30.42
C ALA A 24 8.15 -52.99 -28.98
N VAL A 25 7.36 -54.06 -28.85
CA VAL A 25 7.22 -54.88 -27.64
C VAL A 25 8.25 -55.99 -27.71
N VAL A 26 9.09 -56.15 -26.69
CA VAL A 26 9.83 -57.39 -26.40
C VAL A 26 9.78 -57.64 -24.89
N LEU A 27 9.47 -58.89 -24.54
CA LEU A 27 9.17 -59.40 -23.21
C LEU A 27 10.42 -60.03 -22.55
N ALA A 28 10.47 -59.92 -21.22
CA ALA A 28 11.13 -60.80 -20.23
C ALA A 28 12.67 -60.81 -20.07
N ALA A 29 13.13 -60.49 -18.84
CA ALA A 29 13.80 -61.45 -17.94
C ALA A 29 14.00 -60.83 -16.54
N LEU A 30 13.61 -61.56 -15.49
CA LEU A 30 13.89 -61.25 -14.09
C LEU A 30 15.36 -61.49 -13.76
N LEU A 31 15.98 -60.56 -13.02
CA LEU A 31 17.13 -60.83 -12.15
C LEU A 31 17.02 -59.93 -10.92
N ALA A 32 16.68 -60.56 -9.79
CA ALA A 32 16.71 -59.96 -8.47
C ALA A 32 18.17 -59.87 -8.00
N LEU A 33 18.63 -58.67 -7.66
CA LEU A 33 19.83 -58.43 -6.84
C LEU A 33 19.49 -57.31 -5.86
N GLY A 34 19.47 -57.68 -4.58
CA GLY A 34 19.16 -56.79 -3.46
C GLY A 34 20.20 -55.68 -3.33
N GLY A 35 19.73 -54.44 -3.30
CA GLY A 35 20.49 -53.29 -2.83
C GLY A 35 19.98 -52.90 -1.45
N ALA A 36 20.83 -53.03 -0.43
CA ALA A 36 20.55 -52.55 0.91
C ALA A 36 20.31 -51.03 0.87
N ALA A 37 19.10 -50.60 1.25
CA ALA A 37 18.81 -49.19 1.46
C ALA A 37 19.53 -48.73 2.73
N LEU A 38 20.63 -48.00 2.55
CA LEU A 38 21.24 -47.21 3.61
C LEU A 38 20.26 -46.10 3.98
N THR A 39 19.50 -46.31 5.06
CA THR A 39 18.69 -45.26 5.69
C THR A 39 19.65 -44.23 6.31
N ALA A 40 19.89 -43.13 5.62
CA ALA A 40 20.48 -41.95 6.24
C ALA A 40 19.51 -41.45 7.33
N PRO A 41 19.99 -41.10 8.53
CA PRO A 41 19.11 -40.47 9.51
C PRO A 41 18.71 -39.11 8.96
N ALA A 42 17.40 -38.88 8.85
CA ALA A 42 16.88 -37.54 8.65
C ALA A 42 17.35 -36.69 9.84
N ALA A 43 18.35 -35.85 9.60
CA ALA A 43 18.68 -34.75 10.51
C ALA A 43 17.39 -33.95 10.66
N GLY A 44 16.77 -34.04 11.84
CA GLY A 44 15.61 -33.22 12.17
C GLY A 44 15.97 -31.78 11.89
N ALA A 45 15.33 -31.19 10.89
CA ALA A 45 15.31 -29.76 10.75
C ALA A 45 14.69 -29.24 12.05
N ALA A 46 15.54 -28.80 12.97
CA ALA A 46 15.12 -28.02 14.11
C ALA A 46 14.35 -26.86 13.50
N ALA A 47 13.02 -26.87 13.66
CA ALA A 47 12.18 -25.76 13.29
C ALA A 47 12.82 -24.53 13.91
N ALA A 48 13.28 -23.61 13.07
CA ALA A 48 13.84 -22.35 13.51
C ALA A 48 12.82 -21.77 14.49
N THR A 49 13.22 -21.64 15.76
CA THR A 49 12.42 -20.98 16.77
C THR A 49 12.03 -19.64 16.18
N PRO A 50 10.73 -19.25 16.15
CA PRO A 50 10.35 -17.97 15.56
C PRO A 50 11.19 -16.92 16.28
N ALA A 51 11.83 -16.05 15.50
CA ALA A 51 12.61 -14.93 15.99
C ALA A 51 11.84 -14.33 17.17
N ARG A 52 12.43 -14.51 18.37
CA ARG A 52 12.03 -14.00 19.68
C ARG A 52 10.88 -12.99 19.55
N ALA A 53 9.71 -13.29 20.12
CA ALA A 53 8.59 -12.35 20.27
C ALA A 53 9.14 -10.92 20.45
N ALA A 54 9.13 -10.14 19.37
CA ALA A 54 10.12 -9.08 19.16
C ALA A 54 9.86 -7.93 20.13
N ALA A 55 10.66 -7.74 21.18
CA ALA A 55 10.58 -6.58 22.07
C ALA A 55 9.16 -6.20 22.57
N GLY A 56 8.24 -7.16 22.74
CA GLY A 56 6.85 -6.87 23.11
C GLY A 56 5.95 -6.40 21.97
N CYS A 57 6.40 -6.47 20.72
CA CYS A 57 5.63 -6.20 19.51
C CYS A 57 4.87 -7.45 19.08
N ALA A 58 3.56 -7.43 19.30
CA ALA A 58 2.63 -8.45 18.84
C ALA A 58 1.20 -7.89 18.87
N VAL A 59 0.21 -8.72 18.56
CA VAL A 59 -1.19 -8.43 18.87
C VAL A 59 -1.37 -8.63 20.38
N LEU A 60 -1.62 -7.55 21.12
CA LEU A 60 -1.63 -7.51 22.59
C LEU A 60 -3.05 -7.46 23.20
N SER A 61 -4.10 -7.46 22.38
CA SER A 61 -5.48 -7.56 22.85
C SER A 61 -6.34 -8.33 21.84
N PRO A 62 -7.48 -8.91 22.25
CA PRO A 62 -8.36 -9.62 21.33
C PRO A 62 -9.09 -8.67 20.36
N GLY A 63 -9.79 -9.25 19.38
CA GLY A 63 -10.69 -8.53 18.46
C GLY A 63 -10.08 -8.11 17.12
N ALA A 64 -8.76 -8.24 16.96
CA ALA A 64 -8.10 -7.96 15.68
C ALA A 64 -8.56 -8.93 14.57
N SER A 65 -8.93 -8.40 13.40
CA SER A 65 -9.21 -9.20 12.21
C SER A 65 -7.97 -9.95 11.71
N ALA A 66 -8.13 -11.00 10.90
CA ALA A 66 -6.99 -11.77 10.39
C ALA A 66 -5.96 -10.89 9.63
N ALA A 67 -6.44 -9.96 8.81
CA ALA A 67 -5.58 -9.02 8.09
C ALA A 67 -4.95 -7.97 9.04
N ALA A 68 -5.66 -7.49 10.05
CA ALA A 68 -5.08 -6.61 11.07
C ALA A 68 -3.96 -7.32 11.85
N GLN A 69 -4.16 -8.59 12.22
CA GLN A 69 -3.11 -9.40 12.85
C GLN A 69 -1.90 -9.60 11.92
N ALA A 70 -2.14 -9.82 10.62
CA ALA A 70 -1.06 -9.94 9.63
C ALA A 70 -0.29 -8.63 9.45
N ALA A 71 -0.98 -7.48 9.44
CA ALA A 71 -0.35 -6.16 9.37
C ALA A 71 0.51 -5.90 10.61
N VAL A 72 -0.01 -6.21 11.81
CA VAL A 72 0.75 -6.10 13.06
C VAL A 72 2.00 -6.98 13.01
N ARG A 73 1.90 -8.25 12.58
CA ARG A 73 3.06 -9.13 12.43
C ARG A 73 4.09 -8.56 11.46
N ALA A 74 3.64 -8.10 10.28
CA ALA A 74 4.52 -7.52 9.27
C ALA A 74 5.26 -6.27 9.79
N ALA A 75 4.58 -5.39 10.53
CA ALA A 75 5.20 -4.23 11.17
C ALA A 75 6.21 -4.65 12.26
N CYS A 76 5.85 -5.64 13.09
CA CYS A 76 6.71 -6.13 14.16
C CYS A 76 7.99 -6.83 13.66
N GLU A 77 7.96 -7.44 12.47
CA GLU A 77 9.17 -7.95 11.80
C GLU A 77 10.18 -6.84 11.46
N GLN A 78 9.74 -5.57 11.46
CA GLN A 78 10.61 -4.43 11.17
C GLN A 78 11.19 -3.76 12.42
N ILE A 79 10.94 -4.27 13.63
CA ILE A 79 11.53 -3.72 14.86
C ILE A 79 13.06 -3.67 14.72
N GLY A 80 13.65 -2.50 15.01
CA GLY A 80 15.08 -2.27 14.86
C GLY A 80 15.54 -1.88 13.45
N VAL A 81 14.64 -1.82 12.45
CA VAL A 81 14.93 -1.16 11.17
C VAL A 81 14.99 0.34 11.39
N TRP A 82 15.86 1.05 10.69
CA TRP A 82 16.00 2.50 10.82
C TRP A 82 14.68 3.23 10.51
N TYR A 83 14.44 4.32 11.24
CA TYR A 83 13.65 5.40 10.68
C TYR A 83 14.44 6.08 9.56
N THR A 84 13.75 6.49 8.51
CA THR A 84 14.30 7.42 7.51
C THR A 84 13.18 8.25 6.89
N TRP A 85 13.31 9.57 6.86
CA TRP A 85 12.31 10.49 6.33
C TRP A 85 11.99 10.23 4.86
N GLY A 86 10.72 10.01 4.52
CA GLY A 86 10.30 9.58 3.17
C GLY A 86 10.56 8.11 2.86
N GLY A 87 11.07 7.33 3.82
CA GLY A 87 11.32 5.90 3.68
C GLY A 87 10.04 5.09 3.54
N GLY A 88 10.05 4.07 2.68
CA GLY A 88 8.89 3.20 2.47
C GLY A 88 8.01 3.58 1.28
N HIS A 89 8.37 4.64 0.54
CA HIS A 89 7.57 5.20 -0.56
C HIS A 89 8.11 4.89 -1.96
N GLY A 90 8.90 3.82 -2.09
CA GLY A 90 9.31 3.30 -3.39
C GLY A 90 8.15 2.77 -4.24
N ALA A 91 8.44 2.40 -5.50
CA ALA A 91 7.46 1.83 -6.41
C ALA A 91 6.77 0.56 -5.86
N GLN A 92 7.47 -0.19 -5.00
CA GLN A 92 6.93 -1.31 -4.24
C GLN A 92 7.00 -1.01 -2.74
N PRO A 93 6.00 -1.43 -1.94
CA PRO A 93 6.03 -1.29 -0.49
C PRO A 93 7.23 -2.01 0.13
N GLY A 94 8.00 -1.30 0.97
CA GLY A 94 9.18 -1.86 1.64
C GLY A 94 10.24 -0.79 1.92
N ALA A 95 11.24 -1.14 2.73
CA ALA A 95 12.25 -0.19 3.19
C ALA A 95 13.05 0.42 2.02
N THR A 96 13.14 1.75 2.00
CA THR A 96 13.91 2.54 1.03
C THR A 96 14.85 3.49 1.74
N TYR A 97 15.76 4.12 1.00
CA TYR A 97 16.49 5.28 1.50
C TYR A 97 15.55 6.49 1.57
N GLY A 98 15.79 7.35 2.56
CA GLY A 98 15.03 8.57 2.76
C GLY A 98 15.71 9.79 2.16
N GLN A 99 15.29 10.96 2.64
CA GLN A 99 15.76 12.27 2.22
C GLN A 99 16.00 13.13 3.46
N VAL A 100 16.78 14.21 3.31
CA VAL A 100 16.90 15.21 4.36
C VAL A 100 15.60 15.98 4.48
N ASP A 101 15.02 16.02 5.68
CA ASP A 101 14.01 16.99 6.06
C ASP A 101 14.72 18.28 6.52
N PRO A 102 14.61 19.40 5.77
CA PRO A 102 15.25 20.65 6.15
C PRO A 102 14.80 21.22 7.50
N SER A 103 13.64 20.76 8.01
CA SER A 103 13.10 21.19 9.30
C SER A 103 13.58 20.33 10.48
N ASP A 104 14.19 19.18 10.23
CA ASP A 104 14.69 18.26 11.25
C ASP A 104 16.19 17.95 11.04
N PRO A 105 17.09 18.57 11.83
CA PRO A 105 18.53 18.28 11.77
C PRO A 105 18.90 16.80 11.98
N ALA A 106 18.07 16.02 12.69
CA ALA A 106 18.32 14.60 12.91
C ALA A 106 18.17 13.76 11.62
N SER A 107 17.54 14.33 10.58
CA SER A 107 17.37 13.70 9.26
C SER A 107 18.62 13.76 8.37
N ALA A 108 19.70 14.40 8.82
CA ALA A 108 20.92 14.58 8.00
C ALA A 108 21.48 13.26 7.43
N HIS A 109 21.30 12.15 8.15
CA HIS A 109 21.76 10.81 7.76
C HIS A 109 20.67 9.92 7.17
N ASP A 110 19.45 10.43 6.99
CA ASP A 110 18.35 9.65 6.43
C ASP A 110 18.59 9.20 4.98
N PRO A 111 19.27 9.99 4.11
CA PRO A 111 19.70 9.49 2.80
C PRO A 111 20.64 8.27 2.84
N GLU A 112 21.33 8.03 3.96
CA GLU A 112 22.27 6.93 4.16
C GLU A 112 21.61 5.71 4.84
N ARG A 113 20.41 5.90 5.40
CA ARG A 113 19.68 4.88 6.16
C ARG A 113 18.57 4.28 5.33
N ARG A 114 18.60 2.97 5.16
CA ARG A 114 17.51 2.21 4.55
C ARG A 114 16.48 1.85 5.62
N GLY A 115 15.24 2.31 5.46
CA GLY A 115 14.23 2.20 6.49
C GLY A 115 12.84 2.67 6.09
N PHE A 116 12.08 3.10 7.09
CA PHE A 116 10.70 3.57 6.94
C PHE A 116 10.50 4.93 7.60
N ASP A 117 9.64 5.76 7.04
CA ASP A 117 8.92 6.78 7.80
C ASP A 117 7.63 6.19 8.41
N CYS A 118 6.88 7.02 9.14
CA CYS A 118 5.67 6.60 9.84
C CYS A 118 4.64 5.94 8.90
N SER A 119 4.34 6.61 7.79
CA SER A 119 3.38 6.17 6.79
C SER A 119 3.91 5.04 5.91
N GLY A 120 5.22 5.02 5.63
CA GLY A 120 5.88 3.96 4.88
C GLY A 120 5.83 2.63 5.61
N LEU A 121 5.98 2.63 6.94
CA LEU A 121 5.80 1.43 7.76
C LEU A 121 4.36 0.91 7.70
N VAL A 122 3.38 1.80 7.83
CA VAL A 122 1.94 1.44 7.73
C VAL A 122 1.60 0.89 6.35
N ARG A 123 2.07 1.56 5.29
CA ARG A 123 1.91 1.11 3.89
C ARG A 123 2.45 -0.30 3.72
N TYR A 124 3.69 -0.54 4.15
CA TYR A 124 4.33 -1.86 4.10
C TYR A 124 3.51 -2.92 4.85
N ALA A 125 3.13 -2.64 6.10
CA ALA A 125 2.41 -3.59 6.94
C ALA A 125 1.09 -4.05 6.31
N TYR A 126 0.27 -3.09 5.85
CA TYR A 126 -1.00 -3.41 5.21
C TYR A 126 -0.83 -3.99 3.81
N ALA A 127 0.24 -3.63 3.09
CA ALA A 127 0.51 -4.24 1.81
C ALA A 127 0.85 -5.72 1.92
N ARG A 128 1.67 -6.08 2.91
CA ARG A 128 1.98 -7.47 3.24
C ARG A 128 0.75 -8.23 3.70
N ALA A 129 -0.13 -7.60 4.47
CA ALA A 129 -1.35 -8.22 4.98
C ALA A 129 -2.41 -8.50 3.91
N LEU A 130 -2.50 -7.65 2.88
CA LEU A 130 -3.59 -7.67 1.90
C LEU A 130 -3.16 -8.10 0.50
N GLY A 131 -1.86 -8.25 0.23
CA GLY A 131 -1.35 -8.71 -1.08
C GLY A 131 -1.45 -7.65 -2.18
N GLY A 132 -1.50 -6.38 -1.84
CA GLY A 132 -1.56 -5.23 -2.76
C GLY A 132 -1.15 -3.96 -2.03
N ASP A 133 -1.28 -2.77 -2.63
CA ASP A 133 -0.84 -1.51 -1.99
C ASP A 133 -2.02 -0.55 -1.71
N PRO A 134 -2.88 -0.86 -0.72
CA PRO A 134 -4.13 -0.13 -0.50
C PRO A 134 -3.97 1.19 0.26
N LEU A 135 -2.80 1.45 0.86
CA LEU A 135 -2.52 2.58 1.73
C LEU A 135 -1.28 3.36 1.27
N ASN A 136 -1.08 3.49 -0.05
CA ASN A 136 -0.01 4.32 -0.58
C ASN A 136 -0.25 5.81 -0.28
N GLY A 137 0.84 6.57 -0.20
CA GLY A 137 0.86 7.97 0.21
C GLY A 137 1.21 8.19 1.69
N ASN A 138 1.35 9.46 2.07
CA ASN A 138 1.66 9.89 3.43
C ASN A 138 0.53 9.62 4.46
N SER A 139 0.82 9.94 5.72
CA SER A 139 -0.07 9.80 6.87
C SER A 139 -1.44 10.45 6.68
N TYR A 140 -1.52 11.61 6.03
CA TYR A 140 -2.79 12.26 5.72
C TYR A 140 -3.64 11.42 4.77
N HIS A 141 -3.05 10.92 3.68
CA HIS A 141 -3.74 10.04 2.71
C HIS A 141 -4.24 8.75 3.37
N GLN A 142 -3.43 8.14 4.24
CA GLN A 142 -3.79 6.90 4.93
C GLN A 142 -4.93 7.12 5.93
N PHE A 143 -4.88 8.19 6.72
CA PHE A 143 -5.94 8.53 7.68
C PHE A 143 -7.26 8.91 7.00
N HIS A 144 -7.20 9.42 5.77
CA HIS A 144 -8.36 9.78 4.94
C HIS A 144 -8.68 8.76 3.85
N SER A 145 -8.08 7.58 3.91
CA SER A 145 -8.23 6.57 2.86
C SER A 145 -9.70 6.15 2.70
N PRO A 146 -10.15 5.88 1.46
CA PRO A 146 -11.43 5.21 1.20
C PRO A 146 -11.54 3.82 1.85
N ARG A 147 -10.42 3.25 2.32
CA ARG A 147 -10.40 1.99 3.07
C ARG A 147 -10.85 2.16 4.52
N VAL A 148 -10.99 3.37 5.03
CA VAL A 148 -11.44 3.60 6.41
C VAL A 148 -12.91 3.18 6.56
N THR A 149 -13.17 2.20 7.43
CA THR A 149 -14.52 1.72 7.73
C THR A 149 -15.06 2.25 9.05
N GLN A 150 -14.18 2.72 9.93
CA GLN A 150 -14.56 3.31 11.22
C GLN A 150 -13.59 4.40 11.61
N ARG A 151 -14.10 5.47 12.21
CA ARG A 151 -13.32 6.58 12.77
C ARG A 151 -13.58 6.69 14.27
N PHE A 152 -12.53 6.99 15.02
CA PHE A 152 -12.57 7.21 16.45
C PHE A 152 -12.02 8.60 16.76
N THR A 153 -12.74 9.36 17.58
CA THR A 153 -12.32 10.70 17.97
C THR A 153 -11.22 10.62 19.03
N ALA A 154 -10.41 11.68 19.15
CA ALA A 154 -9.36 11.76 20.16
C ALA A 154 -9.88 11.50 21.59
N GLY A 155 -11.07 12.04 21.92
CA GLY A 155 -11.68 11.89 23.24
C GLY A 155 -12.09 10.46 23.61
N GLN A 156 -12.20 9.55 22.63
CA GLN A 156 -12.45 8.13 22.91
C GLN A 156 -11.20 7.38 23.36
N GLY A 157 -10.00 7.96 23.18
CA GLY A 157 -8.73 7.36 23.56
C GLY A 157 -8.51 6.00 22.88
N THR A 158 -7.95 5.04 23.64
CA THR A 158 -7.68 3.68 23.15
C THR A 158 -8.80 2.68 23.44
N ALA A 159 -9.82 3.06 24.20
CA ALA A 159 -10.86 2.14 24.67
C ALA A 159 -11.61 1.39 23.55
N PRO A 160 -12.01 2.03 22.43
CA PRO A 160 -12.73 1.32 21.35
C PRO A 160 -11.78 0.67 20.33
N LEU A 161 -10.47 0.85 20.49
CA LEU A 161 -9.49 0.46 19.48
C LEU A 161 -9.16 -1.02 19.57
N LEU A 162 -8.94 -1.60 18.40
CA LEU A 162 -8.51 -2.98 18.21
C LEU A 162 -7.13 -3.00 17.57
N PRO A 163 -6.30 -4.02 17.81
CA PRO A 163 -5.00 -4.10 17.17
C PRO A 163 -5.13 -4.07 15.65
N GLY A 164 -4.28 -3.27 15.02
CA GLY A 164 -4.34 -2.91 13.61
C GLY A 164 -5.02 -1.57 13.32
N ASP A 165 -5.78 -0.97 14.25
CA ASP A 165 -6.26 0.40 14.04
C ASP A 165 -5.08 1.37 13.89
N LEU A 166 -5.22 2.35 13.00
CA LEU A 166 -4.20 3.37 12.76
C LEU A 166 -4.46 4.57 13.67
N LEU A 167 -3.50 4.89 14.52
CA LEU A 167 -3.47 6.07 15.38
C LEU A 167 -2.85 7.22 14.61
N ALA A 168 -3.39 8.44 14.75
CA ALA A 168 -2.90 9.60 14.00
C ALA A 168 -2.70 10.84 14.89
N TRP A 169 -1.67 11.63 14.55
CA TRP A 169 -1.38 12.91 15.17
C TRP A 169 -1.28 14.01 14.12
N GLY A 170 -1.86 15.16 14.45
CA GLY A 170 -1.85 16.35 13.63
C GLY A 170 -2.96 17.32 13.99
N SER A 171 -2.86 18.53 13.46
CA SER A 171 -3.78 19.64 13.75
C SER A 171 -4.09 20.43 12.48
N GLY A 172 -5.15 21.26 12.54
CA GLY A 172 -5.52 22.15 11.42
C GLY A 172 -5.89 21.42 10.13
N GLY A 173 -6.33 20.15 10.22
CA GLY A 173 -6.62 19.33 9.04
C GLY A 173 -5.38 18.69 8.40
N SER A 174 -4.22 18.71 9.05
CA SER A 174 -3.03 17.95 8.65
C SER A 174 -2.84 16.72 9.56
N ILE A 175 -2.13 15.70 9.07
CA ILE A 175 -1.68 14.55 9.86
C ILE A 175 -0.19 14.38 9.60
N HIS A 176 0.66 14.61 10.59
CA HIS A 176 2.12 14.50 10.45
C HIS A 176 2.68 13.16 10.93
N HIS A 177 1.93 12.44 11.76
CA HIS A 177 2.36 11.12 12.25
C HIS A 177 1.22 10.11 12.25
N ILE A 178 1.57 8.86 11.96
CA ILE A 178 0.65 7.73 11.98
C ILE A 178 1.35 6.48 12.52
N ALA A 179 0.64 5.66 13.28
CA ALA A 179 1.18 4.44 13.90
C ALA A 179 0.15 3.31 13.92
N LEU A 180 0.61 2.07 14.06
CA LEU A 180 -0.25 0.88 14.10
C LEU A 180 -0.49 0.47 15.56
N TYR A 181 -1.74 0.47 16.01
CA TYR A 181 -2.11 0.07 17.37
C TYR A 181 -1.89 -1.44 17.56
N LEU A 182 -1.28 -1.80 18.68
CA LEU A 182 -1.00 -3.20 19.04
C LEU A 182 -2.02 -3.78 20.02
N GLY A 183 -2.85 -2.93 20.64
CA GLY A 183 -3.63 -3.30 21.83
C GLY A 183 -2.91 -2.91 23.13
N ALA A 184 -3.62 -3.02 24.25
CA ALA A 184 -3.08 -2.78 25.59
C ALA A 184 -2.34 -1.43 25.76
N GLY A 185 -2.79 -0.39 25.06
CA GLY A 185 -2.15 0.94 25.12
C GLY A 185 -0.77 1.02 24.46
N LYS A 186 -0.40 0.05 23.61
CA LYS A 186 0.87 0.03 22.86
C LYS A 186 0.65 0.23 21.37
N MET A 187 1.68 0.71 20.70
CA MET A 187 1.73 0.87 19.24
C MET A 187 3.11 0.53 18.70
N VAL A 188 3.17 0.10 17.43
CA VAL A 188 4.41 0.04 16.66
C VAL A 188 4.49 1.24 15.73
N GLU A 189 5.65 1.88 15.72
CA GLU A 189 5.86 3.12 14.95
C GLU A 189 7.29 3.24 14.43
N ALA A 190 7.42 3.89 13.27
CA ALA A 190 8.64 4.56 12.85
C ALA A 190 8.48 6.03 13.26
N ARG A 191 9.05 6.40 14.42
CA ARG A 191 8.69 7.64 15.10
C ARG A 191 9.30 8.89 14.48
N GLN A 192 10.62 8.93 14.33
CA GLN A 192 11.36 10.13 13.93
C GLN A 192 12.81 9.80 13.55
N SER A 193 13.47 10.74 12.86
CA SER A 193 14.86 10.64 12.45
C SER A 193 15.82 10.33 13.59
N GLY A 194 16.86 9.55 13.30
CA GLY A 194 17.82 9.08 14.30
C GLY A 194 17.35 7.94 15.20
N THR A 195 16.10 7.48 15.05
CA THR A 195 15.56 6.33 15.80
C THR A 195 15.38 5.10 14.91
N HIS A 196 14.93 4.00 15.50
CA HIS A 196 14.53 2.78 14.80
C HIS A 196 13.04 2.53 15.01
N VAL A 197 12.45 1.70 14.15
CA VAL A 197 11.11 1.15 14.34
C VAL A 197 11.04 0.47 15.71
N MET A 198 10.04 0.85 16.50
CA MET A 198 9.96 0.52 17.92
C MET A 198 8.53 0.32 18.39
N VAL A 199 8.39 -0.30 19.57
CA VAL A 199 7.14 -0.30 20.33
C VAL A 199 7.15 0.86 21.30
N SER A 200 6.05 1.59 21.36
CA SER A 200 5.84 2.72 22.26
C SER A 200 4.53 2.60 23.01
N ASP A 201 4.44 3.28 24.15
CA ASP A 201 3.16 3.64 24.75
C ASP A 201 2.39 4.61 23.83
N VAL A 202 1.08 4.40 23.71
CA VAL A 202 0.20 5.30 22.95
C VAL A 202 0.17 6.66 23.64
N ARG A 203 0.41 7.70 22.85
CA ARG A 203 0.41 9.10 23.30
C ARG A 203 -0.92 9.74 22.92
N LEU A 204 -1.78 10.00 23.91
CA LEU A 204 -3.10 10.62 23.69
C LEU A 204 -3.14 12.13 23.93
N GLY A 205 -2.04 12.72 24.42
CA GLY A 205 -1.92 14.16 24.63
C GLY A 205 -1.53 14.93 23.38
N GLY A 206 -1.57 16.26 23.47
CA GLY A 206 -1.16 17.16 22.39
C GLY A 206 -2.14 17.14 21.22
N ASP A 207 -1.65 16.84 20.04
CA ASP A 207 -2.38 16.86 18.77
C ASP A 207 -2.79 15.47 18.30
N TYR A 208 -3.05 14.55 19.24
CA TYR A 208 -3.68 13.27 18.90
C TYR A 208 -5.02 13.53 18.21
N ALA A 209 -5.13 13.13 16.94
CA ALA A 209 -6.29 13.39 16.09
C ALA A 209 -7.38 12.31 16.23
N GLY A 210 -7.03 11.17 16.84
CA GLY A 210 -7.88 9.99 16.93
C GLY A 210 -7.30 8.81 16.15
N ALA A 211 -8.18 7.89 15.76
CA ALA A 211 -7.78 6.66 15.07
C ALA A 211 -8.77 6.24 13.99
N VAL A 212 -8.31 5.37 13.07
CA VAL A 212 -9.14 4.79 12.02
C VAL A 212 -8.96 3.28 11.92
N ARG A 213 -10.06 2.59 11.59
CA ARG A 213 -10.04 1.17 11.25
C ARG A 213 -10.02 0.99 9.75
N ILE A 214 -9.10 0.16 9.27
CA ILE A 214 -8.95 -0.17 7.86
C ILE A 214 -9.77 -1.41 7.51
N GLY A 215 -10.64 -1.27 6.51
CA GLY A 215 -11.41 -2.34 5.91
C GLY A 215 -10.53 -3.28 5.09
N THR A 216 -10.76 -4.57 5.25
CA THR A 216 -9.91 -5.64 4.69
C THR A 216 -10.55 -6.34 3.49
N GLY A 217 -11.76 -5.94 3.10
CA GLY A 217 -12.47 -6.44 1.91
C GLY A 217 -12.10 -5.67 0.64
N SER A 218 -12.91 -5.79 -0.41
CA SER A 218 -12.79 -4.95 -1.60
C SER A 218 -12.92 -3.46 -1.26
N ALA A 219 -12.26 -2.60 -2.05
CA ALA A 219 -12.46 -1.16 -1.90
C ALA A 219 -13.95 -0.84 -2.12
N PRO A 220 -14.50 0.19 -1.42
CA PRO A 220 -15.88 0.62 -1.66
C PRO A 220 -16.10 0.98 -3.13
N SER A 221 -17.35 0.87 -3.60
CA SER A 221 -17.73 1.38 -4.92
C SER A 221 -17.39 2.88 -5.05
N GLY A 222 -17.12 3.32 -6.29
CA GLY A 222 -16.67 4.68 -6.55
C GLY A 222 -15.23 4.97 -6.09
N THR A 223 -14.45 3.93 -5.77
CA THR A 223 -13.03 4.07 -5.45
C THR A 223 -12.16 3.75 -6.67
N PHE A 224 -11.23 4.66 -6.99
CA PHE A 224 -10.34 4.56 -8.12
C PHE A 224 -8.89 4.71 -7.66
N SER A 225 -7.95 4.16 -8.44
CA SER A 225 -6.53 4.39 -8.22
C SER A 225 -6.07 5.50 -9.16
N THR A 226 -5.31 6.45 -8.66
CA THR A 226 -4.53 7.33 -9.53
C THR A 226 -3.39 6.54 -10.19
N TRP A 227 -2.69 7.16 -11.14
CA TRP A 227 -1.42 6.66 -11.68
C TRP A 227 -0.39 7.79 -11.77
N GLY A 228 0.87 7.41 -11.95
CA GLY A 228 1.99 8.35 -11.97
C GLY A 228 2.42 8.81 -10.58
N THR A 229 3.25 9.84 -10.58
CA THR A 229 3.85 10.45 -9.39
C THR A 229 3.77 11.96 -9.49
N GLY A 230 3.56 12.65 -8.38
CA GLY A 230 3.49 14.11 -8.35
C GLY A 230 2.20 14.69 -8.91
N VAL A 231 1.11 13.93 -8.84
CA VAL A 231 -0.22 14.35 -9.29
C VAL A 231 -0.80 15.33 -8.27
N TRP A 232 -1.19 16.52 -8.73
CA TRP A 232 -1.80 17.54 -7.87
C TRP A 232 -3.33 17.55 -7.98
N THR A 233 -3.99 17.74 -6.85
CA THR A 233 -5.40 18.10 -6.77
C THR A 233 -5.57 19.62 -6.67
N HIS A 234 -6.76 20.10 -6.99
CA HIS A 234 -7.04 21.51 -7.26
C HIS A 234 -8.32 21.98 -6.55
N THR A 235 -8.40 23.25 -6.16
CA THR A 235 -9.59 23.82 -5.50
C THR A 235 -10.79 23.90 -6.45
N GLU A 236 -10.53 24.07 -7.74
CA GLU A 236 -11.52 24.06 -8.81
C GLU A 236 -11.11 23.04 -9.88
N PRO A 237 -12.01 22.64 -10.81
CA PRO A 237 -11.69 21.71 -11.88
C PRO A 237 -10.95 22.42 -13.02
N SER A 238 -9.80 23.00 -12.66
CA SER A 238 -8.86 23.71 -13.51
C SER A 238 -7.46 23.58 -12.92
N THR A 239 -6.50 23.27 -13.79
CA THR A 239 -5.06 23.19 -13.49
C THR A 239 -4.45 24.53 -13.09
N THR A 240 -5.13 25.65 -13.38
CA THR A 240 -4.72 27.00 -12.99
C THR A 240 -5.23 27.41 -11.60
N SER A 241 -6.16 26.65 -11.03
CA SER A 241 -6.66 26.91 -9.68
C SER A 241 -5.66 26.43 -8.62
N ALA A 242 -5.85 26.89 -7.38
CA ALA A 242 -4.95 26.60 -6.29
C ALA A 242 -4.79 25.08 -6.08
N ARG A 243 -3.54 24.65 -5.86
CA ARG A 243 -3.21 23.25 -5.56
C ARG A 243 -3.57 22.95 -4.11
N VAL A 244 -4.10 21.76 -3.85
CA VAL A 244 -4.52 21.34 -2.50
C VAL A 244 -3.62 20.22 -1.97
N HIS A 245 -3.58 19.07 -2.64
CA HIS A 245 -2.78 17.92 -2.21
C HIS A 245 -1.96 17.35 -3.37
N ARG A 246 -0.78 16.81 -3.06
CA ARG A 246 0.07 16.08 -4.00
C ARG A 246 0.01 14.60 -3.69
N PHE A 247 -0.16 13.77 -4.72
CA PHE A 247 0.02 12.33 -4.64
C PHE A 247 1.40 11.98 -5.18
N ASP A 248 2.27 11.51 -4.29
CA ASP A 248 3.66 11.17 -4.62
C ASP A 248 3.79 9.83 -5.36
N GLY A 249 2.71 9.05 -5.39
CA GLY A 249 2.56 7.85 -6.19
C GLY A 249 1.08 7.48 -6.42
N PRO A 250 0.82 6.28 -6.96
CA PRO A 250 -0.54 5.80 -7.17
C PRO A 250 -1.33 5.73 -5.85
N THR A 251 -2.39 6.52 -5.72
CA THR A 251 -3.16 6.67 -4.50
C THR A 251 -4.60 6.21 -4.74
N LEU A 252 -5.15 5.48 -3.78
CA LEU A 252 -6.55 5.09 -3.80
C LEU A 252 -7.42 6.27 -3.35
N VAL A 253 -8.38 6.69 -4.18
CA VAL A 253 -9.25 7.86 -3.94
C VAL A 253 -10.71 7.48 -4.18
N ARG A 254 -11.63 8.06 -3.41
CA ARG A 254 -13.06 7.99 -3.71
C ARG A 254 -13.41 9.15 -4.62
N VAL A 255 -14.21 8.88 -5.64
CA VAL A 255 -14.80 9.91 -6.50
C VAL A 255 -16.29 10.01 -6.14
N GLU A 256 -16.72 11.19 -5.72
CA GLU A 256 -18.13 11.45 -5.41
C GLU A 256 -18.93 11.75 -6.67
N CYS A 257 -18.39 12.61 -7.54
CA CYS A 257 -19.00 12.99 -8.79
C CYS A 257 -17.93 13.46 -9.78
N GLN A 258 -18.29 13.57 -11.05
CA GLN A 258 -17.43 14.10 -12.11
C GLN A 258 -18.16 15.12 -12.98
N LYS A 259 -17.44 15.98 -13.70
CA LYS A 259 -18.00 16.92 -14.68
C LYS A 259 -17.02 17.28 -15.78
N HIS A 260 -17.55 17.85 -16.86
CA HIS A 260 -16.75 18.49 -17.89
C HIS A 260 -16.30 19.88 -17.42
N ALA A 261 -15.03 20.21 -17.60
CA ALA A 261 -14.44 21.51 -17.25
C ALA A 261 -13.24 21.81 -18.16
N GLN A 262 -12.10 22.29 -17.60
CA GLN A 262 -10.93 22.61 -18.41
C GLN A 262 -10.43 21.36 -19.16
N THR A 263 -10.22 21.46 -20.48
CA THR A 263 -9.49 20.44 -21.22
C THR A 263 -8.02 20.41 -20.80
N VAL A 264 -7.54 19.24 -20.39
CA VAL A 264 -6.15 19.01 -20.00
C VAL A 264 -5.50 18.11 -21.05
N THR A 265 -4.23 18.37 -21.37
CA THR A 265 -3.37 17.46 -22.14
C THR A 265 -2.13 17.17 -21.32
N ALA A 266 -1.90 15.91 -20.97
CA ALA A 266 -0.75 15.47 -20.18
C ALA A 266 -0.42 14.01 -20.50
N GLU A 267 0.88 13.68 -20.55
CA GLU A 267 1.36 12.31 -20.72
C GLU A 267 0.78 11.57 -21.94
N GLY A 268 0.54 12.29 -23.04
CA GLY A 268 -0.04 11.74 -24.27
C GLY A 268 -1.56 11.52 -24.24
N TYR A 269 -2.23 11.93 -23.16
CA TYR A 269 -3.68 11.88 -23.02
C TYR A 269 -4.29 13.28 -23.05
N THR A 270 -5.50 13.39 -23.59
CA THR A 270 -6.30 14.62 -23.59
C THR A 270 -7.74 14.29 -23.23
N ASN A 271 -8.31 14.96 -22.23
CA ASN A 271 -9.74 14.98 -21.94
C ASN A 271 -10.12 16.22 -21.12
N ASP A 272 -11.42 16.44 -20.93
CA ASP A 272 -11.99 17.56 -20.17
C ASP A 272 -12.75 17.09 -18.92
N ALA A 273 -12.55 15.83 -18.51
CA ALA A 273 -13.25 15.23 -17.39
C ALA A 273 -12.51 15.48 -16.08
N TRP A 274 -13.25 15.92 -15.07
CA TRP A 274 -12.74 16.22 -13.74
C TRP A 274 -13.60 15.56 -12.67
N SER A 275 -12.94 14.96 -11.68
CA SER A 275 -13.56 14.27 -10.56
C SER A 275 -13.40 15.06 -9.27
N TYR A 276 -14.45 15.09 -8.46
CA TYR A 276 -14.39 15.63 -7.10
C TYR A 276 -14.06 14.53 -6.09
N LEU A 277 -13.05 14.79 -5.26
CA LEU A 277 -12.56 13.89 -4.22
C LEU A 277 -12.98 14.42 -2.84
N PRO A 278 -14.03 13.88 -2.21
CA PRO A 278 -14.61 14.44 -0.99
C PRO A 278 -13.65 14.47 0.20
N GLU A 279 -12.76 13.49 0.33
CA GLU A 279 -11.80 13.44 1.44
C GLU A 279 -10.74 14.53 1.37
N TYR A 280 -10.43 14.98 0.15
CA TYR A 280 -9.47 16.05 -0.12
C TYR A 280 -10.15 17.41 -0.32
N ARG A 281 -11.49 17.43 -0.42
CA ARG A 281 -12.29 18.59 -0.81
C ARG A 281 -11.71 19.30 -2.04
N ALA A 282 -11.29 18.51 -3.01
CA ALA A 282 -10.51 18.96 -4.15
C ALA A 282 -10.89 18.21 -5.42
N TRP A 283 -10.55 18.81 -6.56
CA TRP A 283 -10.74 18.29 -7.89
C TRP A 283 -9.45 17.66 -8.42
N ILE A 284 -9.61 16.62 -9.24
CA ILE A 284 -8.52 16.00 -9.99
C ILE A 284 -8.96 15.82 -11.45
N THR A 285 -8.06 16.03 -12.40
CA THR A 285 -8.33 15.67 -13.80
C THR A 285 -8.35 14.15 -13.94
N ASN A 286 -9.34 13.63 -14.65
CA ASN A 286 -9.51 12.19 -14.86
C ASN A 286 -8.38 11.58 -15.69
N ILE A 287 -7.54 12.39 -16.35
CA ILE A 287 -6.31 11.89 -16.98
C ILE A 287 -5.48 11.07 -16.00
N TYR A 288 -5.42 11.44 -14.72
CA TYR A 288 -4.62 10.74 -13.71
C TYR A 288 -5.37 9.64 -12.96
N LEU A 289 -6.62 9.33 -13.31
CA LEU A 289 -7.38 8.23 -12.72
C LEU A 289 -7.36 7.02 -13.65
N LYS A 290 -7.06 5.83 -13.10
CA LYS A 290 -7.11 4.59 -13.87
C LYS A 290 -8.56 4.28 -14.25
N GLY A 291 -8.82 4.18 -15.55
CA GLY A 291 -10.14 3.91 -16.10
C GLY A 291 -10.36 4.64 -17.43
N PRO A 292 -11.60 4.64 -17.95
CA PRO A 292 -11.98 5.52 -19.06
C PRO A 292 -11.90 7.01 -18.65
N ALA A 293 -11.82 7.90 -19.65
CA ALA A 293 -11.76 9.35 -19.40
C ALA A 293 -12.97 9.86 -18.59
N TRP A 294 -14.16 9.33 -18.88
CA TRP A 294 -15.36 9.52 -18.07
C TRP A 294 -15.62 8.23 -17.29
N LEU A 295 -15.61 8.30 -15.96
CA LEU A 295 -15.60 7.12 -15.10
C LEU A 295 -16.98 6.45 -15.05
N ASP A 296 -17.00 5.14 -15.23
CA ASP A 296 -18.23 4.35 -15.14
C ASP A 296 -18.79 4.34 -13.71
N GLY A 297 -20.11 4.49 -13.58
CA GLY A 297 -20.81 4.44 -12.29
C GLY A 297 -20.60 5.66 -11.39
N VAL A 298 -19.89 6.69 -11.85
CA VAL A 298 -19.72 7.97 -11.14
C VAL A 298 -20.74 8.99 -11.67
N PRO A 299 -21.60 9.57 -10.82
CA PRO A 299 -22.61 10.53 -11.26
C PRO A 299 -21.99 11.87 -11.70
N THR A 300 -22.72 12.61 -12.54
CA THR A 300 -22.36 13.99 -12.88
C THR A 300 -22.56 14.89 -11.65
N CYS A 301 -21.61 15.79 -11.38
CA CYS A 301 -21.75 16.77 -10.31
C CYS A 301 -22.95 17.70 -10.58
N ARG A 302 -23.68 18.03 -9.50
CA ARG A 302 -24.80 18.98 -9.54
C ARG A 302 -24.33 20.42 -9.53
#